data_AF-A0A2P4YCM7-F1
#
_entry.id   AF-A0A2P4YCM7-F1
#
_cell.length_a   1.000
_cell.length_b   1.000
_cell.length_c   1.000
_cell.angle_alpha   90.00
_cell.angle_beta   90.00
_cell.angle_gamma   90.00
#
_symmetry.space_group_name_H-M   'P 1'
#
loop_
_entity.id
_entity.type
_entity.pdbx_description
1 polymer ?
#
loop_
_entity_poly.entity_id
_entity_poly.type
_entity_poly.pdbx_seq_one_letter_code
_entity_poly.pdbx_strand_id
1 'polypeptide(L)'
;DVFDDLELFESWFSFTPDAVVTAAAANESVAAHDVLQGEKKVEVIAKLHEILRPFLLRRLKVDVVEEMVSKTEIFVYCSMTPMQREYYNMIRNGTLAKAMEEKYGKFQAQQTFNTRTLRNKMMHLRKCCLHPFLFDEPLTASGGVITDERIVEHSGKLMVLDQMLRELKRKGHKVLIFSQMTRLLDILEDYLLMRNYSYCRLDGSTKLIDRIDQMEKFNKVSAGSSSTNDDENVFVFMLSTRAGGLGINLIAADTVIFYDSDWNPQQDNQAMDRCHRIGQKNEIIVYRLVTENSFEDRMTQRAFEKRKLERVVIQRGGFKQRTTPAETAKLTNSELEELLKDDVELRQGIERGGITDEELNQILDRELVVKSFVKHTKEENEAKVLSNSGVIPFKGNGYEVVENAPASMESFA
;
A
#
# COMPACT_ATOMS: atom_id res chain seq x y z
N ASP A 1 -20.92 10.14 29.48
CA ASP A 1 -21.71 11.39 29.36
C ASP A 1 -22.41 11.58 28.03
N VAL A 2 -21.81 11.31 26.86
CA VAL A 2 -22.55 11.37 25.57
C VAL A 2 -23.13 10.02 25.16
N PHE A 3 -22.41 8.93 25.42
CA PHE A 3 -22.88 7.56 25.27
C PHE A 3 -22.42 6.75 26.48
N ASP A 4 -23.36 6.20 27.23
CA ASP A 4 -23.08 5.38 28.41
C ASP A 4 -23.25 3.88 28.11
N ASP A 5 -23.62 3.53 26.88
CA ASP A 5 -23.85 2.17 26.40
C ASP A 5 -23.20 1.95 25.02
N LEU A 6 -22.32 0.95 24.95
CA LEU A 6 -21.62 0.53 23.74
C LEU A 6 -22.59 -0.08 22.72
N GLU A 7 -23.59 -0.83 23.17
CA GLU A 7 -24.58 -1.47 22.28
C GLU A 7 -25.48 -0.42 21.64
N LEU A 8 -25.85 0.62 22.39
CA LEU A 8 -26.61 1.75 21.84
C LEU A 8 -25.80 2.48 20.75
N PHE A 9 -24.51 2.70 20.97
CA PHE A 9 -23.63 3.30 19.96
C PHE A 9 -23.49 2.39 18.74
N GLU A 10 -23.23 1.10 18.92
CA GLU A 10 -23.12 0.14 17.82
C GLU A 10 -24.43 0.03 17.02
N SER A 11 -25.60 0.11 17.67
CA SER A 11 -26.90 0.08 16.99
C SER A 11 -27.12 1.26 16.03
N TRP A 12 -26.46 2.40 16.27
CA TRP A 12 -26.49 3.54 15.36
C TRP A 12 -25.67 3.27 14.08
N PHE A 13 -24.74 2.31 14.11
CA PHE A 13 -23.83 1.98 13.02
C PHE A 13 -23.96 0.54 12.49
N SER A 14 -24.85 -0.28 13.05
CA SER A 14 -25.14 -1.64 12.60
C SER A 14 -26.00 -1.60 11.33
N PHE A 15 -25.42 -1.13 10.24
CA PHE A 15 -26.03 -1.22 8.92
C PHE A 15 -25.69 -2.59 8.35
N THR A 16 -26.61 -3.54 8.45
CA THR A 16 -26.42 -4.89 7.91
C THR A 16 -26.12 -4.84 6.41
N PRO A 17 -25.07 -5.53 5.92
CA PRO A 17 -24.71 -5.53 4.49
C PRO A 17 -25.73 -6.23 3.58
N ASP A 18 -26.57 -7.11 4.15
CA ASP A 18 -27.52 -7.92 3.37
C ASP A 18 -28.84 -7.20 3.12
N ALA A 19 -28.81 -6.22 2.19
CA ALA A 19 -30.00 -5.53 1.69
C ALA A 19 -31.09 -6.49 1.17
N VAL A 20 -30.70 -7.71 0.75
CA VAL A 20 -31.63 -8.73 0.21
C VAL A 20 -32.46 -9.40 1.32
N VAL A 21 -31.85 -9.69 2.47
CA VAL A 21 -32.53 -10.39 3.58
C VAL A 21 -33.41 -9.41 4.38
N THR A 22 -32.96 -8.16 4.54
CA THR A 22 -33.74 -7.13 5.26
C THR A 22 -34.88 -6.56 4.41
N ALA A 23 -34.72 -6.39 3.09
CA ALA A 23 -35.81 -5.97 2.21
C ALA A 23 -36.95 -6.99 2.15
N ALA A 24 -36.62 -8.30 2.18
CA ALA A 24 -37.60 -9.38 2.23
C ALA A 24 -38.38 -9.41 3.57
N ALA A 25 -37.74 -9.05 4.68
CA ALA A 25 -38.39 -8.95 5.99
C ALA A 25 -39.28 -7.69 6.13
N ALA A 26 -38.99 -6.63 5.38
CA ALA A 26 -39.68 -5.34 5.46
C ALA A 26 -40.78 -5.14 4.40
N ASN A 27 -41.01 -6.09 3.48
CA ASN A 27 -41.94 -5.95 2.34
C ASN A 27 -41.68 -4.69 1.48
N GLU A 28 -40.43 -4.25 1.40
CA GLU A 28 -40.01 -3.10 0.60
C GLU A 28 -39.20 -3.57 -0.62
N SER A 29 -39.27 -2.84 -1.72
CA SER A 29 -38.39 -3.11 -2.86
C SER A 29 -36.92 -2.89 -2.43
N VAL A 30 -36.01 -3.76 -2.89
CA VAL A 30 -34.57 -3.68 -2.59
C VAL A 30 -34.01 -2.28 -2.87
N ALA A 31 -34.49 -1.61 -3.92
CA ALA A 31 -34.11 -0.24 -4.27
C ALA A 31 -34.62 0.82 -3.28
N ALA A 32 -35.85 0.68 -2.77
CA ALA A 32 -36.40 1.60 -1.76
C ALA A 32 -35.70 1.43 -0.41
N HIS A 33 -35.39 0.20 -0.02
CA HIS A 33 -34.65 -0.09 1.21
C HIS A 33 -33.23 0.48 1.16
N ASP A 34 -32.55 0.39 0.02
CA ASP A 34 -31.18 0.93 -0.14
C ASP A 34 -31.17 2.48 -0.11
N VAL A 35 -32.19 3.12 -0.67
CA VAL A 35 -32.38 4.58 -0.59
C VAL A 35 -32.71 5.02 0.85
N LEU A 36 -33.64 4.34 1.53
CA LEU A 36 -34.01 4.63 2.93
C LEU A 36 -32.83 4.40 3.89
N GLN A 37 -32.03 3.36 3.67
CA GLN A 37 -30.79 3.15 4.41
C GLN A 37 -29.77 4.25 4.10
N GLY A 38 -29.68 4.71 2.85
CA GLY A 38 -28.86 5.84 2.45
C GLY A 38 -29.22 7.13 3.19
N GLU A 39 -30.51 7.47 3.25
CA GLU A 39 -31.03 8.67 3.93
C GLU A 39 -30.86 8.59 5.45
N LYS A 40 -31.19 7.45 6.07
CA LYS A 40 -30.95 7.21 7.51
C LYS A 40 -29.46 7.30 7.86
N LYS A 41 -28.57 6.77 7.00
CA LYS A 41 -27.11 6.92 7.16
C LYS A 41 -26.71 8.41 7.16
N VAL A 42 -27.27 9.22 6.27
CA VAL A 42 -26.96 10.66 6.20
C VAL A 42 -27.38 11.38 7.48
N GLU A 43 -28.60 11.10 7.97
CA GLU A 43 -29.14 11.77 9.16
C GLU A 43 -28.38 11.41 10.45
N VAL A 44 -28.05 10.12 10.62
CA VAL A 44 -27.26 9.64 11.77
C VAL A 44 -25.86 10.24 11.76
N ILE A 45 -25.21 10.30 10.59
CA ILE A 45 -23.87 10.92 10.44
C ILE A 45 -23.94 12.42 10.76
N ALA A 46 -24.98 13.14 10.33
CA ALA A 46 -25.15 14.56 10.63
C ALA A 46 -25.32 14.84 12.13
N LYS A 47 -26.16 14.07 12.84
CA LYS A 47 -26.34 14.21 14.29
C LYS A 47 -25.05 13.91 15.07
N LEU A 48 -24.29 12.89 14.64
CA LEU A 48 -22.98 12.59 15.20
C LEU A 48 -22.02 13.78 15.05
N HIS A 49 -22.03 14.43 13.89
CA HIS A 49 -21.18 15.58 13.63
C HIS A 49 -21.51 16.77 14.53
N GLU A 50 -22.78 17.04 14.81
CA GLU A 50 -23.18 18.12 15.73
C GLU A 50 -22.69 17.88 17.17
N ILE A 51 -22.79 16.64 17.64
CA ILE A 51 -22.38 16.24 18.99
C ILE A 51 -20.86 16.28 19.17
N LEU A 52 -20.10 15.84 18.16
CA LEU A 52 -18.63 15.73 18.24
C LEU A 52 -17.87 17.01 17.92
N ARG A 53 -18.50 17.98 17.24
CA ARG A 53 -17.88 19.25 16.82
C ARG A 53 -17.14 20.03 17.92
N PRO A 54 -17.66 20.18 19.16
CA PRO A 54 -16.96 20.94 20.20
C PRO A 54 -15.75 20.20 20.80
N PHE A 55 -15.59 18.89 20.55
CA PHE A 55 -14.55 18.07 21.17
C PHE A 55 -13.39 17.71 20.21
N LEU A 56 -13.50 18.00 18.92
CA LEU A 56 -12.53 17.60 17.90
C LEU A 56 -12.05 18.79 17.06
N LEU A 57 -10.73 18.92 16.88
CA LEU A 57 -10.11 19.91 16.00
C LEU A 57 -9.48 19.22 14.78
N ARG A 58 -9.85 19.65 13.57
CA ARG A 58 -9.41 19.16 12.26
C ARG A 58 -9.06 20.32 11.37
N ARG A 59 -7.96 20.20 10.65
CA ARG A 59 -7.65 21.01 9.46
C ARG A 59 -7.11 20.10 8.37
N LEU A 60 -7.29 20.46 7.09
CA LEU A 60 -6.54 19.84 6.00
C LEU A 60 -5.20 20.55 5.85
N LYS A 61 -4.17 19.86 5.36
CA LYS A 61 -2.87 20.50 5.14
C LYS A 61 -2.97 21.66 4.14
N VAL A 62 -3.81 21.49 3.12
CA VAL A 62 -4.12 22.53 2.12
C VAL A 62 -4.84 23.76 2.72
N ASP A 63 -5.55 23.62 3.84
CA ASP A 63 -6.22 24.74 4.50
C ASP A 63 -5.24 25.56 5.37
N VAL A 64 -4.05 25.01 5.64
CA VAL A 64 -3.07 25.59 6.58
C VAL A 64 -1.80 26.05 5.85
N VAL A 65 -1.46 25.40 4.73
CA VAL A 65 -0.23 25.65 3.98
C VAL A 65 -0.57 25.78 2.50
N GLU A 66 -0.45 27.00 1.97
CA GLU A 66 -0.73 27.30 0.55
C GLU A 66 0.32 26.69 -0.40
N GLU A 67 1.57 26.52 0.05
CA GLU A 67 2.70 26.01 -0.75
C GLU A 67 2.94 24.50 -0.58
N MET A 68 1.88 23.69 -0.52
CA MET A 68 2.05 22.24 -0.47
C MET A 68 2.08 21.63 -1.88
N VAL A 69 3.16 20.90 -2.17
CA VAL A 69 3.29 20.10 -3.39
C VAL A 69 2.22 19.01 -3.45
N SER A 70 1.84 18.62 -4.67
CA SER A 70 0.85 17.57 -4.86
C SER A 70 1.43 16.18 -4.56
N LYS A 71 0.54 15.20 -4.43
CA LYS A 71 0.92 13.80 -4.34
C LYS A 71 0.06 12.98 -5.29
N THR A 72 0.68 12.07 -6.02
CA THR A 72 -0.02 11.16 -6.95
C THR A 72 0.22 9.72 -6.51
N GLU A 73 -0.86 8.94 -6.34
CA GLU A 73 -0.80 7.53 -5.94
C GLU A 73 -1.15 6.65 -7.14
N ILE A 74 -0.24 5.74 -7.52
CA ILE A 74 -0.34 4.88 -8.70
C ILE A 74 -0.18 3.43 -8.25
N PHE A 75 -1.18 2.60 -8.54
CA PHE A 75 -1.16 1.17 -8.35
C PHE A 75 -0.51 0.55 -9.58
N VAL A 76 0.51 -0.26 -9.38
CA VAL A 76 1.26 -0.93 -10.44
C VAL A 76 1.03 -2.42 -10.29
N TYR A 77 0.35 -2.99 -11.28
CA TYR A 77 -0.03 -4.39 -11.29
C TYR A 77 1.09 -5.24 -11.91
N CYS A 78 1.61 -6.17 -11.13
CA CYS A 78 2.72 -7.05 -11.47
C CYS A 78 2.20 -8.48 -11.69
N SER A 79 2.64 -9.15 -12.74
CA SER A 79 2.30 -10.57 -12.94
C SER A 79 3.11 -11.49 -12.01
N MET A 80 2.56 -12.66 -11.70
CA MET A 80 3.31 -13.71 -10.99
C MET A 80 4.26 -14.44 -11.94
N THR A 81 5.45 -14.77 -11.44
CA THR A 81 6.37 -15.69 -12.15
C THR A 81 5.86 -17.14 -12.10
N PRO A 82 6.36 -18.04 -12.96
CA PRO A 82 6.00 -19.46 -12.91
C PRO A 82 6.24 -20.09 -11.53
N MET A 83 7.36 -19.76 -10.88
CA MET A 83 7.71 -20.26 -9.54
C MET A 83 6.74 -19.71 -8.48
N GLN A 84 6.40 -18.43 -8.53
CA GLN A 84 5.38 -17.85 -7.64
C GLN A 84 4.03 -18.54 -7.82
N ARG A 85 3.61 -18.78 -9.06
CA ARG A 85 2.33 -19.44 -9.36
C ARG A 85 2.30 -20.87 -8.80
N GLU A 86 3.40 -21.61 -8.90
CA GLU A 86 3.53 -22.96 -8.34
C GLU A 86 3.39 -22.95 -6.81
N TYR A 87 4.18 -22.14 -6.11
CA TYR A 87 4.08 -22.02 -4.64
C TYR A 87 2.70 -21.55 -4.20
N TYR A 88 2.11 -20.57 -4.90
CA TYR A 88 0.78 -20.08 -4.60
C TYR A 88 -0.26 -21.21 -4.70
N ASN A 89 -0.19 -22.04 -5.73
CA ASN A 89 -1.05 -23.22 -5.89
C ASN A 89 -0.86 -24.24 -4.75
N MET A 90 0.39 -24.50 -4.37
CA MET A 90 0.71 -25.41 -3.27
C MET A 90 0.18 -24.90 -1.91
N ILE A 91 0.29 -23.59 -1.65
CA ILE A 91 -0.26 -22.97 -0.44
C ILE A 91 -1.78 -23.06 -0.45
N ARG A 92 -2.42 -22.78 -1.59
CA ARG A 92 -3.87 -22.85 -1.75
C ARG A 92 -4.41 -24.25 -1.47
N ASN A 93 -3.74 -25.28 -2.02
CA ASN A 93 -4.13 -26.68 -1.87
C ASN A 93 -3.69 -27.29 -0.52
N GLY A 94 -2.95 -26.52 0.30
CA GLY A 94 -2.42 -27.00 1.59
C GLY A 94 -1.31 -28.04 1.44
N THR A 95 -0.72 -28.18 0.25
CA THR A 95 0.33 -29.17 -0.05
C THR A 95 1.74 -28.62 0.16
N LEU A 96 1.91 -27.30 0.31
CA LEU A 96 3.23 -26.67 0.49
C LEU A 96 4.03 -27.32 1.63
N ALA A 97 3.42 -27.52 2.79
CA ALA A 97 4.10 -28.11 3.95
C ALA A 97 4.66 -29.50 3.62
N LYS A 98 3.91 -30.34 2.90
CA LYS A 98 4.36 -31.67 2.48
C LYS A 98 5.49 -31.60 1.46
N ALA A 99 5.38 -30.72 0.46
CA ALA A 99 6.44 -30.52 -0.53
C ALA A 99 7.76 -30.03 0.12
N MET A 100 7.67 -29.14 1.11
CA MET A 100 8.85 -28.67 1.85
C MET A 100 9.38 -29.74 2.82
N GLU A 101 8.53 -30.58 3.40
CA GLU A 101 8.95 -31.74 4.20
C GLU A 101 9.73 -32.77 3.37
N GLU A 102 9.33 -33.01 2.12
CA GLU A 102 10.05 -33.89 1.19
C GLU A 102 11.41 -33.32 0.79
N LYS A 103 11.52 -31.99 0.63
CA LYS A 103 12.76 -31.31 0.21
C LYS A 103 13.78 -31.10 1.34
N TYR A 104 13.32 -30.73 2.54
CA TYR A 104 14.18 -30.32 3.67
C TYR A 104 14.10 -31.23 4.90
N GLY A 105 13.22 -32.23 4.89
CA GLY A 105 12.95 -33.09 6.03
C GLY A 105 11.94 -32.50 7.03
N LYS A 106 11.32 -33.38 7.83
CA LYS A 106 10.16 -33.05 8.69
C LYS A 106 10.41 -31.94 9.73
N PHE A 107 11.63 -31.83 10.26
CA PHE A 107 11.92 -30.96 11.40
C PHE A 107 11.99 -29.46 11.02
N GLN A 108 12.60 -29.13 9.88
CA GLN A 108 12.68 -27.73 9.40
C GLN A 108 11.35 -27.24 8.79
N ALA A 109 10.60 -28.13 8.12
CA ALA A 109 9.36 -27.75 7.45
C ALA A 109 8.18 -27.48 8.41
N GLN A 110 8.06 -28.22 9.53
CA GLN A 110 6.95 -28.06 10.48
C GLN A 110 6.99 -26.74 11.26
N GLN A 111 8.18 -26.21 11.58
CA GLN A 111 8.30 -24.91 12.25
C GLN A 111 8.06 -23.73 11.31
N THR A 112 8.55 -23.80 10.07
CA THR A 112 8.61 -22.65 9.15
C THR A 112 7.37 -22.51 8.25
N PHE A 113 6.74 -23.62 7.86
CA PHE A 113 5.68 -23.65 6.84
C PHE A 113 4.34 -24.19 7.34
N ASN A 114 4.01 -23.97 8.62
CA ASN A 114 2.72 -24.39 9.14
C ASN A 114 1.57 -23.65 8.44
N THR A 115 0.79 -24.34 7.60
CA THR A 115 -0.38 -23.82 6.86
C THR A 115 -1.72 -24.23 7.49
N ARG A 116 -1.73 -24.83 8.69
CA ARG A 116 -2.95 -25.40 9.30
C ARG A 116 -4.02 -24.37 9.63
N THR A 117 -3.63 -23.13 9.91
CA THR A 117 -4.58 -22.04 10.20
C THR A 117 -4.80 -21.18 8.97
N LEU A 118 -6.03 -20.69 8.78
CA LEU A 118 -6.37 -19.75 7.70
C LEU A 118 -5.45 -18.52 7.72
N ARG A 119 -5.16 -18.00 8.92
CA ARG A 119 -4.21 -16.91 9.13
C ARG A 119 -2.82 -17.24 8.57
N ASN A 120 -2.30 -18.43 8.83
CA ASN A 120 -1.00 -18.80 8.30
C ASN A 120 -1.03 -19.01 6.79
N LYS A 121 -2.11 -19.60 6.26
CA LYS A 121 -2.31 -19.74 4.81
C LYS A 121 -2.25 -18.37 4.12
N MET A 122 -2.95 -17.37 4.64
CA MET A 122 -2.90 -15.99 4.13
C MET A 122 -1.51 -15.38 4.23
N MET A 123 -0.83 -15.56 5.37
CA MET A 123 0.53 -15.04 5.53
C MET A 123 1.49 -15.66 4.50
N HIS A 124 1.34 -16.95 4.19
CA HIS A 124 2.11 -17.58 3.13
C HIS A 124 1.68 -17.09 1.73
N LEU A 125 0.39 -16.92 1.44
CA LEU A 125 -0.04 -16.31 0.16
C LEU A 125 0.58 -14.92 -0.03
N ARG A 126 0.61 -14.09 1.02
CA ARG A 126 1.30 -12.79 0.99
C ARG A 126 2.79 -12.96 0.70
N LYS A 127 3.51 -13.80 1.46
CA LYS A 127 4.95 -14.07 1.22
C LYS A 127 5.21 -14.50 -0.23
N CYS A 128 4.33 -15.29 -0.82
CA CYS A 128 4.45 -15.77 -2.20
C CYS A 128 4.35 -14.63 -3.23
N CYS A 129 3.43 -13.69 -3.04
CA CYS A 129 3.34 -12.49 -3.88
C CYS A 129 4.56 -11.58 -3.73
N LEU A 130 5.20 -11.56 -2.56
CA LEU A 130 6.38 -10.74 -2.31
C LEU A 130 7.64 -11.30 -2.98
N HIS A 131 8.04 -12.52 -2.61
CA HIS A 131 9.25 -13.16 -3.13
C HIS A 131 9.29 -14.66 -2.80
N PRO A 132 9.58 -15.56 -3.77
CA PRO A 132 9.73 -17.00 -3.49
C PRO A 132 10.81 -17.36 -2.47
N PHE A 133 11.91 -16.60 -2.42
CA PHE A 133 13.01 -16.85 -1.46
C PHE A 133 12.62 -16.65 0.01
N LEU A 134 11.44 -16.08 0.29
CA LEU A 134 10.88 -16.09 1.65
C LEU A 134 10.48 -17.51 2.12
N PHE A 135 10.39 -18.46 1.20
CA PHE A 135 10.20 -19.89 1.48
C PHE A 135 11.48 -20.68 1.28
N ASP A 136 12.20 -20.38 0.21
CA ASP A 136 13.29 -21.22 -0.24
C ASP A 136 14.42 -20.37 -0.78
N GLU A 137 15.26 -19.91 0.13
CA GLU A 137 16.42 -19.08 -0.19
C GLU A 137 17.56 -19.96 -0.73
N PRO A 138 18.12 -19.65 -1.90
CA PRO A 138 19.22 -20.43 -2.46
C PRO A 138 20.47 -20.22 -1.60
N LEU A 139 20.84 -21.23 -0.83
CA LEU A 139 22.04 -21.24 -0.01
C LEU A 139 23.20 -21.89 -0.76
N THR A 140 24.38 -21.28 -0.67
CA THR A 140 25.66 -21.87 -1.09
C THR A 140 25.99 -23.07 -0.20
N ALA A 141 26.87 -23.97 -0.65
CA ALA A 141 27.38 -25.07 0.17
C ALA A 141 28.01 -24.61 1.50
N SER A 142 28.45 -23.35 1.60
CA SER A 142 28.96 -22.70 2.80
C SER A 142 27.89 -22.02 3.68
N GLY A 143 26.61 -22.07 3.29
CA GLY A 143 25.50 -21.44 3.99
C GLY A 143 25.30 -19.95 3.70
N GLY A 144 26.08 -19.36 2.79
CA GLY A 144 25.87 -17.98 2.33
C GLY A 144 24.75 -17.89 1.29
N VAL A 145 23.93 -16.84 1.35
CA VAL A 145 22.87 -16.58 0.35
C VAL A 145 23.51 -16.33 -1.01
N ILE A 146 23.02 -17.02 -2.04
CA ILE A 146 23.49 -16.82 -3.41
C ILE A 146 22.75 -15.63 -4.02
N THR A 147 23.45 -14.51 -4.18
CA THR A 147 22.95 -13.29 -4.80
C THR A 147 23.20 -13.31 -6.31
N ASP A 148 22.36 -14.02 -7.05
CA ASP A 148 22.37 -14.07 -8.52
C ASP A 148 21.18 -13.32 -9.11
N GLU A 149 21.21 -13.06 -10.44
CA GLU A 149 20.08 -12.53 -11.23
C GLU A 149 18.75 -13.29 -11.01
N ARG A 150 18.85 -14.55 -10.58
CA ARG A 150 17.73 -15.40 -10.17
C ARG A 150 16.85 -14.75 -9.09
N ILE A 151 17.37 -13.85 -8.28
CA ILE A 151 16.57 -13.09 -7.31
C ILE A 151 15.51 -12.27 -8.04
N VAL A 152 15.90 -11.58 -9.12
CA VAL A 152 15.01 -10.74 -9.92
C VAL A 152 14.07 -11.61 -10.74
N GLU A 153 14.59 -12.63 -11.44
CA GLU A 153 13.81 -13.47 -12.36
C GLU A 153 12.66 -14.24 -11.70
N HIS A 154 12.81 -14.60 -10.41
CA HIS A 154 11.80 -15.39 -9.71
C HIS A 154 10.69 -14.56 -9.05
N SER A 155 10.79 -13.22 -9.00
CA SER A 155 9.75 -12.36 -8.43
C SER A 155 9.29 -11.28 -9.40
N GLY A 156 8.02 -11.33 -9.80
CA GLY A 156 7.47 -10.39 -10.76
C GLY A 156 7.46 -8.95 -10.25
N LYS A 157 7.29 -8.77 -8.93
CA LYS A 157 7.43 -7.44 -8.29
C LYS A 157 8.86 -6.93 -8.35
N LEU A 158 9.85 -7.80 -8.15
CA LEU A 158 11.25 -7.40 -8.18
C LEU A 158 11.72 -7.11 -9.61
N MET A 159 11.17 -7.80 -10.62
CA MET A 159 11.39 -7.47 -12.04
C MET A 159 10.93 -6.04 -12.36
N VAL A 160 9.69 -5.69 -11.97
CA VAL A 160 9.15 -4.34 -12.15
C VAL A 160 9.96 -3.32 -11.35
N LEU A 161 10.31 -3.65 -10.10
CA LEU A 161 11.12 -2.78 -9.25
C LEU A 161 12.53 -2.54 -9.84
N ASP A 162 13.18 -3.55 -10.44
CA ASP A 162 14.51 -3.41 -11.04
C ASP A 162 14.51 -2.41 -12.19
N GLN A 163 13.49 -2.49 -13.04
CA GLN A 163 13.29 -1.55 -14.14
C GLN A 163 12.97 -0.14 -13.63
N MET A 164 12.10 -0.02 -12.63
CA MET A 164 11.78 1.27 -12.00
C MET A 164 13.01 1.92 -11.38
N LEU A 165 13.78 1.19 -10.57
CA LEU A 165 14.96 1.73 -9.89
C LEU A 165 16.06 2.15 -10.87
N ARG A 166 16.23 1.41 -11.97
CA ARG A 166 17.18 1.77 -13.03
C ARG A 166 16.84 3.12 -13.65
N GLU A 167 15.58 3.32 -14.02
CA GLU A 167 15.12 4.58 -14.60
C GLU A 167 15.12 5.74 -13.58
N LEU A 168 14.71 5.48 -12.34
CA LEU A 168 14.72 6.48 -11.26
C LEU A 168 16.14 6.93 -10.92
N LYS A 169 17.12 6.02 -10.92
CA LYS A 169 18.54 6.38 -10.73
C LYS A 169 19.07 7.20 -11.90
N ARG A 170 18.74 6.82 -13.14
CA ARG A 170 19.12 7.58 -14.35
C ARG A 170 18.61 9.01 -14.33
N LYS A 171 17.42 9.23 -13.75
CA LYS A 171 16.81 10.56 -13.57
C LYS A 171 17.26 11.27 -12.29
N GLY A 172 18.06 10.64 -11.43
CA GLY A 172 18.59 11.25 -10.20
C GLY A 172 17.58 11.42 -9.07
N HIS A 173 16.54 10.59 -9.02
CA HIS A 173 15.50 10.64 -7.99
C HIS A 173 15.90 9.92 -6.70
N LYS A 174 15.26 10.24 -5.58
CA LYS A 174 15.48 9.58 -4.28
C LYS A 174 14.27 8.78 -3.88
N VAL A 175 14.48 7.50 -3.58
CA VAL A 175 13.39 6.53 -3.44
C VAL A 175 13.28 6.02 -2.01
N LEU A 176 12.08 6.06 -1.45
CA LEU A 176 11.72 5.35 -0.22
C LEU A 176 11.03 4.04 -0.60
N ILE A 177 11.48 2.92 -0.04
CA ILE A 177 10.83 1.62 -0.20
C ILE A 177 10.26 1.19 1.14
N PHE A 178 8.94 1.01 1.19
CA PHE A 178 8.25 0.50 2.36
C PHE A 178 7.90 -0.97 2.19
N SER A 179 8.15 -1.76 3.23
CA SER A 179 7.64 -3.11 3.37
C SER A 179 7.19 -3.43 4.80
N GLN A 180 6.20 -4.30 4.95
CA GLN A 180 5.75 -4.85 6.22
C GLN A 180 6.68 -5.96 6.71
N MET A 181 7.22 -6.77 5.80
CA MET A 181 8.05 -7.94 6.16
C MET A 181 9.53 -7.57 6.20
N THR A 182 10.13 -7.58 7.39
CA THR A 182 11.57 -7.30 7.55
C THR A 182 12.45 -8.30 6.80
N ARG A 183 12.02 -9.56 6.69
CA ARG A 183 12.71 -10.58 5.89
C ARG A 183 12.78 -10.25 4.40
N LEU A 184 11.79 -9.53 3.88
CA LEU A 184 11.85 -9.04 2.51
C LEU A 184 12.87 -7.89 2.37
N LEU A 185 13.01 -7.05 3.40
CA LEU A 185 14.05 -6.01 3.39
C LEU A 185 15.46 -6.61 3.33
N ASP A 186 15.67 -7.78 3.94
CA ASP A 186 16.93 -8.51 3.83
C ASP A 186 17.19 -8.97 2.36
N ILE A 187 16.17 -9.51 1.69
CA ILE A 187 16.26 -9.89 0.26
C ILE A 187 16.51 -8.66 -0.63
N LEU A 188 15.85 -7.54 -0.32
CA LEU A 188 16.06 -6.29 -1.04
C LEU A 188 17.47 -5.72 -0.79
N GLU A 189 18.02 -5.90 0.40
CA GLU A 189 19.39 -5.52 0.74
C GLU A 189 20.41 -6.26 -0.15
N ASP A 190 20.26 -7.57 -0.29
CA ASP A 190 21.06 -8.40 -1.18
C ASP A 190 20.93 -7.97 -2.65
N TYR A 191 19.71 -7.66 -3.09
CA TYR A 191 19.45 -7.14 -4.43
C TYR A 191 20.11 -5.78 -4.68
N LEU A 192 20.03 -4.84 -3.73
CA LEU A 192 20.63 -3.50 -3.86
C LEU A 192 22.16 -3.58 -3.85
N LEU A 193 22.74 -4.48 -3.06
CA LEU A 193 24.18 -4.77 -3.07
C LEU A 193 24.62 -5.35 -4.42
N MET A 194 23.87 -6.33 -4.96
CA MET A 194 24.14 -6.91 -6.27
C MET A 194 24.15 -5.86 -7.39
N ARG A 195 23.25 -4.87 -7.32
CA ARG A 195 23.14 -3.77 -8.29
C ARG A 195 24.05 -2.56 -7.98
N ASN A 196 24.84 -2.61 -6.90
CA ASN A 196 25.68 -1.51 -6.42
C ASN A 196 24.88 -0.19 -6.23
N TYR A 197 23.74 -0.28 -5.54
CA TYR A 197 22.94 0.88 -5.15
C TYR A 197 23.22 1.26 -3.69
N SER A 198 23.51 2.54 -3.44
CA SER A 198 23.66 3.07 -2.07
C SER A 198 22.31 3.10 -1.36
N TYR A 199 22.22 2.47 -0.20
CA TYR A 199 20.99 2.39 0.57
C TYR A 199 21.15 2.69 2.07
N CYS A 200 20.07 3.12 2.70
CA CYS A 200 19.88 3.14 4.15
C CYS A 200 18.74 2.18 4.53
N ARG A 201 18.77 1.64 5.75
CA ARG A 201 17.76 0.69 6.24
C ARG A 201 17.35 0.99 7.67
N LEU A 202 16.05 1.27 7.85
CA LEU A 202 15.45 1.51 9.17
C LEU A 202 14.31 0.53 9.41
N ASP A 203 14.54 -0.37 10.37
CA ASP A 203 13.54 -1.29 10.89
C ASP A 203 13.36 -1.13 12.41
N GLY A 204 12.47 -1.94 12.99
CA GLY A 204 12.17 -1.90 14.42
C GLY A 204 13.33 -2.34 15.33
N SER A 205 14.37 -2.98 14.79
CA SER A 205 15.57 -3.40 15.52
C SER A 205 16.68 -2.36 15.53
N THR A 206 16.63 -1.34 14.65
CA THR A 206 17.63 -0.26 14.63
C THR A 206 17.64 0.54 15.93
N LYS A 207 18.83 0.79 16.47
CA LYS A 207 19.01 1.65 17.65
C LYS A 207 18.68 3.10 17.30
N LEU A 208 18.27 3.87 18.31
CA LEU A 208 17.86 5.26 18.12
C LEU A 208 19.00 6.15 17.58
N ILE A 209 20.24 5.88 17.95
CA ILE A 209 21.43 6.62 17.46
C ILE A 209 21.64 6.34 15.97
N ASP A 210 21.66 5.06 15.58
CA ASP A 210 21.83 4.64 14.18
C ASP A 210 20.69 5.17 13.30
N ARG A 211 19.48 5.22 13.85
CA ARG A 211 18.31 5.82 13.18
C ARG A 211 18.54 7.29 12.82
N ILE A 212 19.07 8.08 13.77
CA ILE A 212 19.35 9.51 13.54
C ILE A 212 20.47 9.65 12.49
N ASP A 213 21.55 8.88 12.61
CA ASP A 213 22.67 8.92 11.66
C ASP A 213 22.22 8.58 10.23
N GLN A 214 21.43 7.52 10.05
CA GLN A 214 20.89 7.16 8.73
C GLN A 214 19.94 8.22 8.17
N MET A 215 19.10 8.82 9.02
CA MET A 215 18.18 9.88 8.61
C MET A 215 18.94 11.14 8.18
N GLU A 216 20.00 11.51 8.92
CA GLU A 216 20.87 12.61 8.53
C GLU A 216 21.62 12.31 7.24
N LYS A 217 22.21 11.11 7.08
CA LYS A 217 22.90 10.70 5.84
C LYS A 217 21.99 10.85 4.62
N PHE A 218 20.74 10.42 4.74
CA PHE A 218 19.78 10.53 3.65
C PHE A 218 19.41 11.98 3.32
N ASN A 219 19.19 12.80 4.34
CA ASN A 219 18.76 14.20 4.20
C ASN A 219 19.90 15.17 3.84
N LYS A 220 21.16 14.84 4.16
CA LYS A 220 22.36 15.68 3.90
C LYS A 220 22.57 15.99 2.41
N VAL A 221 22.13 15.11 1.51
CA VAL A 221 22.38 15.23 0.06
C VAL A 221 21.10 15.58 -0.71
N SER A 222 20.28 16.52 -0.23
CA SER A 222 19.01 16.84 -0.89
C SER A 222 19.21 17.69 -2.16
N ALA A 223 18.73 17.14 -3.28
CA ALA A 223 18.24 17.80 -4.50
C ALA A 223 18.88 19.16 -4.84
N GLY A 224 20.08 19.14 -5.42
CA GLY A 224 20.65 20.33 -6.08
C GLY A 224 22.14 20.59 -5.86
N SER A 225 22.81 19.89 -4.93
CA SER A 225 24.27 19.99 -4.85
C SER A 225 24.90 19.03 -5.85
N SER A 226 25.39 19.57 -6.96
CA SER A 226 26.46 18.96 -7.77
C SER A 226 27.74 18.86 -6.93
N SER A 227 27.72 18.00 -5.92
CA SER A 227 28.91 17.66 -5.14
C SER A 227 29.63 16.55 -5.88
N THR A 228 30.89 16.79 -6.22
CA THR A 228 31.77 16.01 -7.09
C THR A 228 32.11 14.59 -6.62
N ASN A 229 31.42 14.07 -5.60
CA ASN A 229 31.62 12.74 -5.03
C ASN A 229 30.28 11.99 -5.02
N ASP A 230 30.01 11.23 -6.09
CA ASP A 230 28.79 10.41 -6.25
C ASP A 230 28.64 9.32 -5.16
N ASP A 231 29.72 8.96 -4.47
CA ASP A 231 29.74 7.86 -3.49
C ASP A 231 29.00 8.18 -2.17
N GLU A 232 28.73 9.45 -1.86
CA GLU A 232 28.03 9.82 -0.61
C GLU A 232 26.51 10.02 -0.78
N ASN A 233 25.99 9.94 -2.01
CA ASN A 233 24.56 10.14 -2.24
C ASN A 233 23.76 8.85 -2.07
N VAL A 234 23.01 8.76 -0.96
CA VAL A 234 22.09 7.64 -0.73
C VAL A 234 20.91 7.73 -1.70
N PHE A 235 20.75 6.69 -2.52
CA PHE A 235 19.70 6.60 -3.54
C PHE A 235 18.40 6.00 -2.97
N VAL A 236 18.51 4.89 -2.24
CA VAL A 236 17.35 4.16 -1.68
C VAL A 236 17.33 4.25 -0.16
N PHE A 237 16.16 4.46 0.43
CA PHE A 237 15.96 4.26 1.85
C PHE A 237 14.87 3.20 2.06
N MET A 238 15.26 2.06 2.62
CA MET A 238 14.36 0.96 2.98
C MET A 238 13.81 1.14 4.40
N LEU A 239 12.49 1.06 4.52
CA LEU A 239 11.77 1.28 5.77
C LEU A 239 10.79 0.15 6.00
N SER A 240 10.70 -0.34 7.24
CA SER A 240 9.51 -1.09 7.61
C SER A 240 8.34 -0.13 7.82
N THR A 241 7.15 -0.42 7.29
CA THR A 241 5.99 0.49 7.40
C THR A 241 5.68 0.86 8.85
N ARG A 242 5.85 -0.10 9.76
CA ARG A 242 5.70 0.11 11.21
C ARG A 242 6.76 1.03 11.80
N ALA A 243 8.02 0.91 11.38
CA ALA A 243 9.08 1.80 11.82
C ALA A 243 8.95 3.20 11.22
N GLY A 244 8.41 3.30 9.99
CA GLY A 244 8.04 4.55 9.33
C GLY A 244 6.98 5.37 10.10
N GLY A 245 6.08 4.72 10.83
CA GLY A 245 5.07 5.37 11.66
C GLY A 245 5.61 6.12 12.88
N LEU A 246 6.89 5.95 13.25
CA LEU A 246 7.48 6.45 14.51
C LEU A 246 8.01 7.91 14.45
N GLY A 247 7.45 8.76 13.59
CA GLY A 247 7.76 10.21 13.63
C GLY A 247 9.08 10.63 12.96
N ILE A 248 9.53 9.90 11.94
CA ILE A 248 10.73 10.26 11.13
C ILE A 248 10.45 11.39 10.13
N ASN A 249 11.50 12.07 9.68
CA ASN A 249 11.41 13.17 8.71
C ASN A 249 12.29 12.89 7.48
N LEU A 250 11.66 12.58 6.34
CA LEU A 250 12.34 12.14 5.12
C LEU A 250 11.94 13.02 3.92
N ILE A 251 12.09 14.33 4.07
CA ILE A 251 11.74 15.33 3.04
C ILE A 251 12.68 15.31 1.82
N ALA A 252 13.82 14.64 1.88
CA ALA A 252 14.74 14.55 0.74
C ALA A 252 14.26 13.59 -0.35
N ALA A 253 13.31 12.69 -0.03
CA ALA A 253 12.76 11.76 -1.01
C ALA A 253 11.63 12.38 -1.83
N ASP A 254 11.56 11.99 -3.09
CA ASP A 254 10.53 12.44 -4.03
C ASP A 254 9.70 11.29 -4.60
N THR A 255 10.19 10.05 -4.46
CA THR A 255 9.49 8.84 -4.89
C THR A 255 9.28 7.91 -3.71
N VAL A 256 8.07 7.37 -3.58
CA VAL A 256 7.73 6.36 -2.57
C VAL A 256 7.26 5.11 -3.28
N ILE A 257 7.78 3.94 -2.90
CA ILE A 257 7.35 2.64 -3.41
C ILE A 257 6.89 1.79 -2.23
N PHE A 258 5.62 1.43 -2.22
CA PHE A 258 5.09 0.38 -1.35
C PHE A 258 5.27 -0.95 -2.06
N TYR A 259 6.23 -1.76 -1.58
CA TYR A 259 6.44 -3.10 -2.10
C TYR A 259 5.31 -4.05 -1.65
N ASP A 260 4.81 -3.82 -0.44
CA ASP A 260 3.60 -4.44 0.08
C ASP A 260 2.73 -3.38 0.77
N SER A 261 1.44 -3.68 0.88
CA SER A 261 0.48 -2.78 1.53
C SER A 261 0.05 -3.33 2.89
N ASP A 262 -0.24 -2.44 3.84
CA ASP A 262 -0.89 -2.84 5.09
C ASP A 262 -2.36 -3.18 4.84
N TRP A 263 -2.93 -3.99 5.75
CA TRP A 263 -4.36 -4.23 5.82
C TRP A 263 -5.15 -2.97 6.21
N ASN A 264 -4.52 -2.09 7.00
CA ASN A 264 -5.06 -0.81 7.38
C ASN A 264 -4.42 0.31 6.54
N PRO A 265 -5.18 0.95 5.61
CA PRO A 265 -4.71 2.08 4.81
C PRO A 265 -4.10 3.23 5.63
N GLN A 266 -4.52 3.40 6.89
CA GLN A 266 -4.02 4.48 7.76
C GLN A 266 -2.53 4.36 8.05
N GLN A 267 -2.01 3.14 8.18
CA GLN A 267 -0.58 2.91 8.42
C GLN A 267 0.25 3.36 7.21
N ASP A 268 -0.20 3.02 6.00
CA ASP A 268 0.44 3.43 4.77
C ASP A 268 0.34 4.95 4.55
N ASN A 269 -0.82 5.55 4.85
CA ASN A 269 -0.99 7.00 4.82
C ASN A 269 -0.04 7.72 5.79
N GLN A 270 0.13 7.19 6.99
CA GLN A 270 1.06 7.74 7.98
C GLN A 270 2.52 7.66 7.50
N ALA A 271 2.88 6.55 6.86
CA ALA A 271 4.19 6.37 6.24
C ALA A 271 4.43 7.37 5.10
N MET A 272 3.44 7.59 4.22
CA MET A 272 3.49 8.61 3.16
C MET A 272 3.62 10.04 3.72
N ASP A 273 2.93 10.34 4.82
CA ASP A 273 3.02 11.67 5.44
C ASP A 273 4.42 11.99 5.99
N ARG A 274 5.32 11.00 6.12
CA ARG A 274 6.72 11.24 6.53
C ARG A 274 7.55 11.96 5.45
N CYS A 275 7.20 11.81 4.18
CA CYS A 275 7.82 12.52 3.06
C CYS A 275 6.92 13.66 2.55
N HIS A 276 5.59 13.49 2.57
CA HIS A 276 4.62 14.55 2.25
C HIS A 276 4.41 15.49 3.44
N ARG A 277 5.50 16.17 3.83
CA ARG A 277 5.56 17.05 4.99
C ARG A 277 5.93 18.47 4.60
N ILE A 278 5.59 19.42 5.47
CA ILE A 278 5.98 20.83 5.35
C ILE A 278 7.52 20.90 5.20
N GLY A 279 7.99 21.56 4.13
CA GLY A 279 9.40 21.65 3.77
C GLY A 279 9.79 20.83 2.53
N GLN A 280 8.92 19.95 2.05
CA GLN A 280 9.08 19.29 0.76
C GLN A 280 8.91 20.29 -0.40
N LYS A 281 9.82 20.26 -1.37
CA LYS A 281 9.79 21.11 -2.58
C LYS A 281 9.48 20.32 -3.86
N ASN A 282 9.71 19.01 -3.85
CA ASN A 282 9.50 18.16 -5.02
C ASN A 282 8.13 17.49 -4.97
N GLU A 283 7.48 17.38 -6.13
CA GLU A 283 6.26 16.60 -6.31
C GLU A 283 6.48 15.14 -5.91
N ILE A 284 5.57 14.57 -5.10
CA ILE A 284 5.71 13.21 -4.57
C ILE A 284 4.88 12.24 -5.40
N ILE A 285 5.53 11.22 -5.95
CA ILE A 285 4.84 10.11 -6.61
C ILE A 285 4.96 8.86 -5.75
N VAL A 286 3.81 8.25 -5.49
CA VAL A 286 3.68 7.02 -4.70
C VAL A 286 3.28 5.89 -5.62
N TYR A 287 4.14 4.87 -5.74
CA TYR A 287 3.86 3.64 -6.45
C TYR A 287 3.51 2.55 -5.44
N ARG A 288 2.44 1.81 -5.71
CA ARG A 288 2.03 0.66 -4.89
C ARG A 288 2.04 -0.59 -5.75
N LEU A 289 2.97 -1.48 -5.49
CA LEU A 289 3.12 -2.72 -6.26
C LEU A 289 2.09 -3.74 -5.78
N VAL A 290 1.24 -4.22 -6.68
CA VAL A 290 0.20 -5.21 -6.40
C VAL A 290 0.36 -6.38 -7.37
N THR A 291 0.32 -7.61 -6.87
CA THR A 291 0.33 -8.77 -7.77
C THR A 291 -1.06 -9.05 -8.33
N GLU A 292 -1.18 -9.15 -9.66
CA GLU A 292 -2.44 -9.45 -10.35
C GLU A 292 -3.03 -10.80 -9.95
N ASN A 293 -4.36 -10.91 -9.97
CA ASN A 293 -5.10 -12.14 -9.73
C ASN A 293 -4.63 -12.87 -8.46
N SER A 294 -4.37 -12.09 -7.41
CA SER A 294 -3.82 -12.57 -6.16
C SER A 294 -4.63 -12.11 -4.96
N PHE A 295 -4.40 -12.77 -3.85
CA PHE A 295 -4.90 -12.38 -2.55
C PHE A 295 -4.55 -10.93 -2.17
N GLU A 296 -3.40 -10.44 -2.63
CA GLU A 296 -2.97 -9.06 -2.36
C GLU A 296 -3.83 -8.03 -3.11
N ASP A 297 -4.25 -8.32 -4.34
CA ASP A 297 -5.17 -7.46 -5.09
C ASP A 297 -6.51 -7.33 -4.34
N ARG A 298 -7.06 -8.43 -3.83
CA ARG A 298 -8.29 -8.42 -3.01
C ARG A 298 -8.14 -7.64 -1.71
N MET A 299 -7.04 -7.86 -1.00
CA MET A 299 -6.71 -7.11 0.21
C MET A 299 -6.69 -5.60 -0.08
N THR A 300 -6.10 -5.24 -1.22
CA THR A 300 -5.96 -3.85 -1.67
C THR A 300 -7.31 -3.23 -2.07
N GLN A 301 -8.17 -3.96 -2.78
CA GLN A 301 -9.52 -3.54 -3.12
C GLN A 301 -10.37 -3.26 -1.87
N ARG A 302 -10.33 -4.16 -0.87
CA ARG A 302 -11.05 -3.93 0.40
C ARG A 302 -10.48 -2.75 1.19
N ALA A 303 -9.16 -2.61 1.20
CA ALA A 303 -8.50 -1.46 1.82
C ALA A 303 -8.97 -0.15 1.15
N PHE A 304 -9.15 -0.15 -0.17
CA PHE A 304 -9.69 0.99 -0.92
C PHE A 304 -11.18 1.25 -0.63
N GLU A 305 -12.02 0.22 -0.53
CA GLU A 305 -13.44 0.35 -0.14
C GLU A 305 -13.59 0.96 1.25
N LYS A 306 -12.78 0.50 2.22
CA LYS A 306 -12.70 1.09 3.57
C LYS A 306 -12.32 2.57 3.51
N ARG A 307 -11.35 2.94 2.66
CA ARG A 307 -10.95 4.34 2.45
C ARG A 307 -12.05 5.18 1.79
N LYS A 308 -12.82 4.61 0.85
CA LYS A 308 -13.96 5.28 0.21
C LYS A 308 -15.07 5.55 1.22
N LEU A 309 -15.39 4.57 2.06
CA LEU A 309 -16.36 4.74 3.15
C LEU A 309 -15.92 5.84 4.12
N GLU A 310 -14.65 5.82 4.54
CA GLU A 310 -14.05 6.87 5.37
C GLU A 310 -14.22 8.26 4.73
N ARG A 311 -13.94 8.37 3.42
CA ARG A 311 -14.10 9.62 2.66
C ARG A 311 -15.54 10.14 2.68
N VAL A 312 -16.55 9.27 2.51
CA VAL A 312 -17.96 9.67 2.51
C VAL A 312 -18.39 10.21 3.88
N VAL A 313 -17.94 9.56 4.96
CA VAL A 313 -18.18 10.02 6.33
C VAL A 313 -17.51 11.38 6.55
N ILE A 314 -16.28 11.55 6.06
CA ILE A 314 -15.49 12.78 6.21
C ILE A 314 -16.02 13.96 5.38
N GLN A 315 -16.37 13.76 4.11
CA GLN A 315 -16.80 14.84 3.20
C GLN A 315 -18.16 15.43 3.60
N ARG A 316 -19.03 14.63 4.23
CA ARG A 316 -20.36 15.07 4.71
C ARG A 316 -20.34 15.75 6.08
N GLY A 317 -19.17 15.83 6.72
CA GLY A 317 -18.89 16.83 7.72
C GLY A 317 -17.43 16.80 8.10
N GLY A 318 -16.75 17.91 7.84
CA GLY A 318 -15.40 18.07 8.32
C GLY A 318 -15.43 18.09 9.85
N PHE A 319 -14.93 17.05 10.52
CA PHE A 319 -14.03 17.09 11.69
C PHE A 319 -13.41 15.69 11.94
N LYS A 320 -12.20 15.62 12.55
CA LYS A 320 -11.22 14.50 12.53
C LYS A 320 -11.26 13.83 13.90
N GLN A 321 -11.46 12.52 13.86
CA GLN A 321 -10.78 11.42 14.56
C GLN A 321 -10.56 11.46 16.10
N ARG A 322 -11.15 10.45 16.76
CA ARG A 322 -10.38 9.41 17.45
C ARG A 322 -11.01 8.04 17.21
N THR A 323 -10.28 7.17 16.53
CA THR A 323 -10.42 5.71 16.67
C THR A 323 -9.82 5.32 18.01
N THR A 324 -10.50 4.46 18.75
CA THR A 324 -10.03 3.89 20.01
C THR A 324 -8.77 3.02 19.76
N PRO A 325 -7.80 2.99 20.69
CA PRO A 325 -6.62 2.11 20.59
C PRO A 325 -6.91 0.62 20.83
N ALA A 326 -8.16 0.15 20.73
CA ALA A 326 -8.53 -1.19 21.19
C ALA A 326 -8.65 -2.25 20.07
N GLU A 327 -8.61 -1.87 18.79
CA GLU A 327 -8.61 -2.84 17.71
C GLU A 327 -7.50 -2.52 16.71
N THR A 328 -6.29 -3.03 17.00
CA THR A 328 -5.51 -3.59 15.89
C THR A 328 -6.44 -4.54 15.16
N ALA A 329 -6.97 -4.12 14.00
CA ALA A 329 -7.86 -4.88 13.14
C ALA A 329 -7.27 -6.27 12.88
N LYS A 330 -7.53 -7.22 13.79
CA LYS A 330 -7.39 -8.63 13.53
C LYS A 330 -8.61 -8.90 12.67
N LEU A 331 -8.40 -9.07 11.37
CA LEU A 331 -9.44 -9.56 10.47
C LEU A 331 -10.15 -10.72 11.15
N THR A 332 -11.47 -10.66 11.18
CA THR A 332 -12.27 -11.73 11.78
C THR A 332 -12.15 -12.98 10.92
N ASN A 333 -12.24 -14.18 11.51
CA ASN A 333 -12.15 -15.42 10.73
C ASN A 333 -13.16 -15.46 9.55
N SER A 334 -14.31 -14.80 9.69
CA SER A 334 -15.31 -14.63 8.63
C SER A 334 -14.78 -13.79 7.46
N GLU A 335 -14.22 -12.60 7.74
CA GLU A 335 -13.58 -11.75 6.72
C GLU A 335 -12.40 -12.47 6.05
N LEU A 336 -11.66 -13.27 6.82
CA LEU A 336 -10.58 -14.09 6.27
C LEU A 336 -11.12 -15.11 5.25
N GLU A 337 -12.19 -15.81 5.60
CA GLU A 337 -12.77 -16.85 4.74
C GLU A 337 -13.33 -16.26 3.45
N GLU A 338 -13.97 -15.09 3.51
CA GLU A 338 -14.52 -14.40 2.35
C GLU A 338 -13.43 -14.00 1.36
N LEU A 339 -12.33 -13.39 1.85
CA LEU A 339 -11.16 -13.07 1.02
C LEU A 339 -10.56 -14.29 0.31
N LEU A 340 -10.60 -15.46 0.95
CA LEU A 340 -10.11 -16.70 0.35
C LEU A 340 -11.09 -17.30 -0.66
N LYS A 341 -12.41 -17.11 -0.49
CA LYS A 341 -13.41 -17.54 -1.48
C LYS A 341 -13.32 -16.69 -2.74
N ASP A 342 -13.21 -15.37 -2.60
CA ASP A 342 -13.13 -14.41 -3.71
C ASP A 342 -11.87 -14.61 -4.58
N ASP A 343 -10.79 -15.15 -4.01
CA ASP A 343 -9.55 -15.54 -4.71
C ASP A 343 -9.74 -16.77 -5.61
N VAL A 344 -10.63 -17.70 -5.23
CA VAL A 344 -10.90 -18.93 -6.00
C VAL A 344 -11.69 -18.62 -7.27
N GLU A 345 -12.63 -17.68 -7.22
CA GLU A 345 -13.49 -17.29 -8.34
C GLU A 345 -12.74 -16.48 -9.42
N LEU A 346 -11.82 -15.61 -9.03
CA LEU A 346 -11.06 -14.73 -9.95
C LEU A 346 -10.16 -15.46 -10.94
N ARG A 347 -9.64 -16.63 -10.57
CA ARG A 347 -8.82 -17.46 -11.47
C ARG A 347 -9.60 -18.02 -12.66
N GLN A 348 -10.91 -17.88 -12.68
CA GLN A 348 -11.74 -18.17 -13.86
C GLN A 348 -11.77 -16.97 -14.84
N GLY A 349 -11.21 -15.82 -14.46
CA GLY A 349 -11.02 -14.64 -15.29
C GLY A 349 -9.68 -14.60 -16.05
N ILE A 350 -9.61 -13.73 -17.06
CA ILE A 350 -8.47 -13.60 -17.99
C ILE A 350 -7.29 -12.90 -17.28
N GLU A 351 -6.09 -13.49 -17.32
CA GLU A 351 -4.83 -12.84 -16.92
C GLU A 351 -4.56 -11.63 -17.83
N ARG A 352 -4.37 -10.44 -17.25
CA ARG A 352 -4.15 -9.20 -18.03
C ARG A 352 -2.70 -9.00 -18.48
N GLY A 353 -1.79 -9.86 -18.05
CA GLY A 353 -0.40 -9.89 -18.53
C GLY A 353 0.53 -8.87 -17.87
N GLY A 354 0.10 -8.22 -16.78
CA GLY A 354 0.92 -7.25 -16.05
C GLY A 354 1.13 -5.93 -16.78
N ILE A 355 1.88 -5.04 -16.14
CA ILE A 355 2.31 -3.77 -16.75
C ILE A 355 3.33 -4.01 -17.86
N THR A 356 3.11 -3.34 -19.00
CA THR A 356 4.05 -3.35 -20.13
C THR A 356 5.18 -2.33 -19.91
N ASP A 357 6.34 -2.55 -20.52
CA ASP A 357 7.50 -1.64 -20.41
C ASP A 357 7.19 -0.21 -20.87
N GLU A 358 6.33 -0.07 -21.88
CA GLU A 358 5.90 1.23 -22.40
C GLU A 358 5.02 1.96 -21.39
N GLU A 359 4.03 1.28 -20.80
CA GLU A 359 3.18 1.84 -19.74
C GLU A 359 4.02 2.20 -18.50
N LEU A 360 4.98 1.34 -18.12
CA LEU A 360 5.86 1.59 -16.99
C LEU A 360 6.71 2.86 -17.21
N ASN A 361 7.28 3.04 -18.39
CA ASN A 361 8.04 4.24 -18.72
C ASN A 361 7.18 5.51 -18.72
N GLN A 362 5.91 5.43 -19.13
CA GLN A 362 4.97 6.55 -19.06
C GLN A 362 4.67 6.95 -17.61
N ILE A 363 4.39 5.99 -16.72
CA ILE A 363 4.10 6.30 -15.31
C ILE A 363 5.34 6.74 -14.52
N LEU A 364 6.54 6.42 -15.02
CA LEU A 364 7.82 6.88 -14.45
C LEU A 364 8.22 8.29 -14.94
N ASP A 365 7.52 8.84 -15.93
CA ASP A 365 7.74 10.21 -16.39
C ASP A 365 6.92 11.21 -15.58
N ARG A 366 7.63 11.99 -14.75
CA ARG A 366 7.02 12.98 -13.87
C ARG A 366 6.28 14.08 -14.62
N GLU A 367 6.82 14.54 -15.74
CA GLU A 367 6.19 15.63 -16.47
C GLU A 367 4.83 15.19 -17.02
N LEU A 368 4.76 13.95 -17.52
CA LEU A 368 3.52 13.35 -18.00
C LEU A 368 2.54 13.07 -16.87
N VAL A 369 3.00 12.51 -15.75
CA VAL A 369 2.15 12.24 -14.57
C VAL A 369 1.60 13.53 -13.97
N VAL A 370 2.43 14.55 -13.79
CA VAL A 370 2.00 15.86 -13.24
C VAL A 370 1.04 16.55 -14.21
N LYS A 371 1.34 16.54 -15.52
CA LYS A 371 0.43 17.12 -16.52
C LYS A 371 -0.91 16.40 -16.57
N SER A 372 -0.92 15.08 -16.45
CA SER A 372 -2.14 14.26 -16.57
C SER A 372 -3.01 14.26 -15.32
N PHE A 373 -2.41 14.31 -14.12
CA PHE A 373 -3.16 14.05 -12.89
C PHE A 373 -3.21 15.25 -11.92
N VAL A 374 -2.24 16.17 -11.99
CA VAL A 374 -2.16 17.33 -11.08
C VAL A 374 -2.80 18.58 -11.68
N LYS A 375 -2.75 18.76 -13.02
CA LYS A 375 -3.42 19.89 -13.69
C LYS A 375 -4.93 19.67 -13.86
N HIS A 376 -5.36 18.44 -14.16
CA HIS A 376 -6.77 18.09 -14.28
C HIS A 376 -7.56 18.34 -12.98
N THR A 377 -6.96 18.13 -11.80
CA THR A 377 -7.63 18.40 -10.51
C THR A 377 -7.86 19.89 -10.22
N LYS A 378 -7.13 20.82 -10.87
CA LYS A 378 -7.40 22.26 -10.76
C LYS A 378 -8.41 22.76 -11.80
N GLU A 379 -8.42 22.16 -12.99
CA GLU A 379 -9.28 22.56 -14.10
C GLU A 379 -10.63 21.80 -14.13
N GLU A 380 -10.82 20.71 -13.38
CA GLU A 380 -12.11 19.96 -13.36
C GLU A 380 -13.30 20.72 -12.74
N ASN A 381 -13.11 21.92 -12.17
CA ASN A 381 -14.23 22.82 -11.89
C ASN A 381 -14.73 23.57 -13.14
N GLU A 382 -13.99 23.54 -14.26
CA GLU A 382 -14.37 24.15 -15.53
C GLU A 382 -13.96 23.24 -16.71
N ALA A 383 -14.96 22.56 -17.28
CA ALA A 383 -14.94 21.88 -18.59
C ALA A 383 -14.51 20.41 -18.63
N LYS A 384 -15.53 19.55 -18.73
CA LYS A 384 -15.51 18.39 -19.62
C LYS A 384 -15.11 18.84 -21.03
N VAL A 385 -14.39 17.94 -21.72
CA VAL A 385 -14.01 17.95 -23.14
C VAL A 385 -12.65 18.60 -23.40
N LEU A 386 -11.63 17.76 -23.61
CA LEU A 386 -10.66 17.89 -24.70
C LEU A 386 -9.93 16.55 -24.90
N SER A 387 -10.09 16.00 -26.10
CA SER A 387 -9.44 14.77 -26.58
C SER A 387 -7.98 14.99 -27.00
N ASN A 388 -7.13 14.00 -26.71
CA ASN A 388 -5.90 13.59 -27.40
C ASN A 388 -4.81 14.65 -27.71
N SER A 389 -3.81 14.75 -26.83
CA SER A 389 -2.42 14.34 -27.13
C SER A 389 -1.55 14.52 -25.87
N GLY A 390 -1.10 13.41 -25.29
CA GLY A 390 -0.14 13.40 -24.17
C GLY A 390 -0.75 13.42 -22.77
N VAL A 391 -1.92 12.79 -22.57
CA VAL A 391 -2.50 12.53 -21.25
C VAL A 391 -2.55 11.01 -21.03
N ILE A 392 -1.98 10.55 -19.92
CA ILE A 392 -1.99 9.14 -19.50
C ILE A 392 -3.40 8.83 -18.95
N PRO A 393 -4.08 7.75 -19.37
CA PRO A 393 -5.39 7.42 -18.83
C PRO A 393 -5.28 7.04 -17.34
N PHE A 394 -6.30 7.37 -16.54
CA PHE A 394 -6.37 7.01 -15.12
C PHE A 394 -6.30 5.50 -14.85
N LYS A 395 -6.64 4.69 -15.85
CA LYS A 395 -6.57 3.22 -15.79
C LYS A 395 -5.94 2.69 -17.08
N GLY A 396 -4.75 2.11 -16.95
CA GLY A 396 -4.08 1.34 -18.01
C GLY A 396 -4.37 -0.16 -17.86
N ASN A 397 -3.69 -0.98 -18.67
CA ASN A 397 -3.85 -2.43 -18.56
C ASN A 397 -3.15 -2.97 -17.30
N GLY A 398 -2.00 -2.40 -16.94
CA GLY A 398 -1.21 -2.79 -15.77
C GLY A 398 -1.00 -1.71 -14.70
N TYR A 399 -1.75 -0.59 -14.75
CA TYR A 399 -1.72 0.40 -13.67
C TYR A 399 -3.07 1.10 -13.45
N GLU A 400 -3.28 1.60 -12.24
CA GLU A 400 -4.46 2.36 -11.85
C GLU A 400 -4.05 3.55 -10.99
N VAL A 401 -4.35 4.76 -11.45
CA VAL A 401 -4.08 5.98 -10.70
C VAL A 401 -5.25 6.25 -9.78
N VAL A 402 -4.95 6.37 -8.49
CA VAL A 402 -5.97 6.78 -7.53
C VAL A 402 -6.12 8.28 -7.61
N GLU A 403 -7.35 8.72 -7.88
CA GLU A 403 -7.75 10.11 -7.72
C GLU A 403 -7.50 10.56 -6.28
N ASN A 404 -6.35 11.20 -6.10
CA ASN A 404 -6.03 11.94 -4.91
C ASN A 404 -6.76 13.29 -4.99
N ALA A 405 -8.01 13.30 -4.52
CA ALA A 405 -8.57 14.55 -4.00
C ALA A 405 -7.60 15.09 -2.93
N PRO A 406 -7.44 16.42 -2.78
CA PRO A 406 -6.43 17.05 -1.94
C PRO A 406 -6.60 16.64 -0.47
N ALA A 407 -5.96 15.53 -0.11
CA ALA A 407 -6.10 14.89 1.18
C ALA A 407 -4.82 14.12 1.48
N SER A 408 -3.71 14.84 1.56
CA SER A 408 -2.76 14.53 2.63
C SER A 408 -3.29 15.20 3.89
N MET A 409 -3.65 14.38 4.85
CA MET A 409 -4.38 14.78 6.03
C MET A 409 -3.53 14.42 7.24
N GLU A 410 -2.66 15.32 7.70
CA GLU A 410 -2.13 15.17 9.07
C GLU A 410 -3.10 15.83 10.05
N SER A 411 -3.28 15.17 11.19
CA SER A 411 -3.73 15.80 12.42
C SER A 411 -2.52 16.50 13.05
N PHE A 412 -2.61 17.81 13.25
CA PHE A 412 -1.81 18.44 14.30
C PHE A 412 -2.58 18.21 15.60
N ALA A 413 -1.96 17.49 16.51
CA ALA A 413 -2.41 17.38 17.90
C ALA A 413 -2.10 18.69 18.64
#